data_AF-A0A7V3WL31-F1
#
_entry.id   AF-A0A7V3WL31-F1
#
_cell.length_a   1.000
_cell.length_b   1.000
_cell.length_c   1.000
_cell.angle_alpha   90.00
_cell.angle_beta   90.00
_cell.angle_gamma   90.00
#
_symmetry.space_group_name_H-M   'P 1'
#
loop_
_entity.id
_entity.type
_entity.pdbx_description
1 polymer ?
#
loop_
_entity_poly.entity_id
_entity_poly.type
_entity_poly.pdbx_seq_one_letter_code
_entity_poly.pdbx_strand_id
1 'polypeptide(L)'
;MYLDDLKPNIDRDWCFVEEKFDIEKNRHYESVFALGTGFMTTRASIEEGFYDDDQSFEFERHMGNTTLEVMPAAKSKWGTYMPVIGARHPYLRTGLVNLPYYLGLAIYADGEKLDMELSRIGGYCRWLDLKTATLYRTFVWETRQGKRINILFKRFMNP
;
A
#
# COMPACT_ATOMS: atom_id res chain seq x y z
N MET A 1 -1.78 -17.15 -17.97
CA MET A 1 -2.57 -16.96 -16.75
C MET A 1 -3.86 -16.29 -17.18
N TYR A 2 -4.96 -17.03 -17.16
CA TYR A 2 -6.27 -16.56 -17.60
C TYR A 2 -7.10 -16.08 -16.40
N LEU A 3 -8.16 -15.31 -16.66
CA LEU A 3 -9.04 -14.73 -15.63
C LEU A 3 -9.65 -15.76 -14.68
N ASP A 4 -9.85 -17.01 -15.14
CA ASP A 4 -10.36 -18.10 -14.31
C ASP A 4 -9.32 -18.61 -13.29
N ASP A 5 -8.03 -18.38 -13.53
CA ASP A 5 -6.95 -18.67 -12.58
C ASP A 5 -6.87 -17.62 -11.45
N LEU A 6 -7.58 -16.49 -11.59
CA LEU A 6 -7.56 -15.38 -10.64
C LEU A 6 -8.63 -15.49 -9.56
N LYS A 7 -9.50 -16.51 -9.57
CA LYS A 7 -10.33 -16.81 -8.39
C LYS A 7 -9.39 -17.31 -7.30
N PRO A 8 -9.04 -16.47 -6.32
CA PRO A 8 -8.00 -16.85 -5.39
C PRO A 8 -8.60 -17.96 -4.51
N ASN A 9 -7.93 -19.11 -4.48
CA ASN A 9 -8.22 -20.13 -3.48
C ASN A 9 -7.66 -19.63 -2.15
N ILE A 10 -8.40 -18.71 -1.52
CA ILE A 10 -8.02 -18.07 -0.26
C ILE A 10 -8.28 -19.06 0.86
N ASP A 11 -7.22 -19.69 1.34
CA ASP A 11 -7.22 -20.42 2.60
C ASP A 11 -7.36 -19.44 3.76
N ARG A 12 -8.56 -19.37 4.36
CA ARG A 12 -8.89 -18.40 5.42
C ARG A 12 -8.11 -18.63 6.72
N ASP A 13 -7.52 -19.80 6.91
CA ASP A 13 -6.69 -20.07 8.09
C ASP A 13 -5.29 -19.45 7.97
N TRP A 14 -4.87 -19.14 6.73
CA TRP A 14 -3.52 -18.66 6.42
C TRP A 14 -3.49 -17.32 5.68
N CYS A 15 -4.66 -16.77 5.37
CA CYS A 15 -4.79 -15.51 4.66
C CYS A 15 -5.50 -14.47 5.51
N PHE A 16 -4.86 -13.31 5.66
CA PHE A 16 -5.57 -12.09 6.05
C PHE A 16 -6.20 -11.48 4.81
N VAL A 17 -7.46 -11.07 4.89
CA VAL A 17 -8.26 -10.66 3.72
C VAL A 17 -8.98 -9.34 3.99
N GLU A 18 -8.90 -8.43 3.03
CA GLU A 18 -9.68 -7.21 2.90
C GLU A 18 -10.59 -7.34 1.67
N GLU A 19 -11.88 -7.54 1.89
CA GLU A 19 -12.86 -7.82 0.82
C GLU A 19 -13.43 -6.55 0.16
N LYS A 20 -13.20 -5.38 0.76
CA LYS A 20 -13.66 -4.09 0.25
C LYS A 20 -12.63 -3.04 0.57
N PHE A 21 -12.31 -2.23 -0.44
CA PHE A 21 -11.47 -1.07 -0.25
C PHE A 21 -12.25 0.02 0.49
N ASP A 22 -11.66 0.56 1.55
CA ASP A 22 -12.19 1.65 2.36
C ASP A 22 -11.05 2.62 2.65
N ILE A 23 -11.16 3.85 2.12
CA ILE A 23 -10.08 4.84 2.18
C ILE A 23 -9.69 5.19 3.62
N GLU A 24 -10.67 5.23 4.54
CA GLU A 24 -10.45 5.54 5.95
C GLU A 24 -9.63 4.44 6.66
N LYS A 25 -9.67 3.21 6.13
CA LYS A 25 -8.92 2.06 6.65
C LYS A 25 -7.65 1.76 5.88
N ASN A 26 -7.36 2.48 4.79
CA ASN A 26 -6.22 2.18 3.93
C ASN A 26 -4.90 2.12 4.75
N ARG A 27 -4.60 3.15 5.54
CA ARG A 27 -3.40 3.18 6.42
C ARG A 27 -3.33 2.03 7.45
N HIS A 28 -4.48 1.56 7.91
CA HIS A 28 -4.54 0.41 8.80
C HIS A 28 -4.09 -0.85 8.05
N TYR A 29 -4.68 -1.13 6.90
CA TYR A 29 -4.33 -2.31 6.09
C TYR A 29 -2.93 -2.26 5.50
N GLU A 30 -2.42 -1.07 5.18
CA GLU A 30 -1.01 -0.89 4.80
C GLU A 30 -0.04 -1.39 5.88
N SER A 31 -0.43 -1.29 7.16
CA SER A 31 0.36 -1.78 8.29
C SER A 31 0.19 -3.28 8.46
N VAL A 32 -1.06 -3.77 8.41
CA VAL A 32 -1.39 -5.20 8.55
C VAL A 32 -0.72 -6.04 7.47
N PHE A 33 -0.68 -5.54 6.23
CA PHE A 33 -0.16 -6.28 5.09
C PHE A 33 1.32 -5.98 4.77
N ALA A 34 2.02 -5.23 5.62
CA ALA A 34 3.42 -4.86 5.38
C ALA A 34 4.30 -6.10 5.15
N LEU A 35 5.21 -6.00 4.17
CA LEU A 35 6.12 -7.08 3.79
C LEU A 35 7.53 -6.76 4.26
N GLY A 36 8.29 -7.80 4.58
CA GLY A 36 9.68 -7.66 5.01
C GLY A 36 10.48 -8.94 4.96
N THR A 37 11.79 -8.81 4.78
CA THR A 37 12.77 -9.91 4.81
C THR A 37 13.67 -9.86 6.04
N GLY A 38 13.40 -8.93 6.98
CA GLY A 38 14.30 -8.60 8.08
C GLY A 38 15.41 -7.62 7.69
N PHE A 39 15.90 -7.66 6.45
CA PHE A 39 16.86 -6.67 5.93
C PHE A 39 16.17 -5.38 5.47
N MET A 40 15.05 -5.52 4.77
CA MET A 40 14.24 -4.42 4.28
C MET A 40 12.77 -4.72 4.57
N THR A 41 12.02 -3.68 4.90
CA THR A 41 10.56 -3.73 5.04
C THR A 41 9.93 -2.65 4.18
N THR A 42 8.73 -2.92 3.68
CA THR A 42 7.90 -1.92 3.02
C THR A 42 6.48 -1.98 3.54
N ARG A 43 5.85 -0.82 3.72
CA ARG A 43 4.41 -0.76 3.98
C ARG A 43 3.67 -1.31 2.78
N ALA A 44 2.52 -1.90 3.03
CA ALA A 44 1.63 -2.35 1.98
C ALA A 44 0.80 -1.19 1.40
N SER A 45 1.45 -0.10 1.05
CA SER A 45 0.82 0.98 0.29
C SER A 45 0.40 0.49 -1.10
N ILE A 46 -0.71 1.04 -1.56
CA ILE A 46 -1.17 0.83 -2.93
C ILE A 46 -0.15 1.46 -3.90
N GLU A 47 0.14 0.76 -4.98
CA GLU A 47 1.20 1.11 -5.93
C GLU A 47 0.90 2.41 -6.69
N GLU A 48 -0.35 2.61 -7.09
CA GLU A 48 -0.85 3.73 -7.88
C GLU A 48 -0.91 5.06 -7.12
N GLY A 49 -0.89 4.99 -5.79
CA GLY A 49 -1.13 6.14 -4.91
C GLY A 49 -2.52 6.74 -5.08
N PHE A 50 -2.69 7.96 -4.57
CA PHE A 50 -3.89 8.78 -4.80
C PHE A 50 -3.46 10.10 -5.42
N TYR A 51 -4.30 10.65 -6.30
CA TYR A 51 -4.02 11.88 -7.01
C TYR A 51 -3.84 13.09 -6.08
N ASP A 52 -4.58 13.14 -4.97
CA ASP A 52 -4.64 14.26 -4.02
C ASP A 52 -3.97 13.96 -2.67
N ASP A 53 -3.10 12.94 -2.59
CA ASP A 53 -2.38 12.56 -1.37
C ASP A 53 -0.86 12.57 -1.60
N ASP A 54 -0.32 13.76 -1.84
CA ASP A 54 1.13 13.94 -2.02
C ASP A 54 1.90 13.46 -0.80
N GLN A 55 2.90 12.61 -1.03
CA GLN A 55 3.76 12.05 0.01
C GLN A 55 5.07 12.85 0.18
N SER A 56 5.28 13.86 -0.65
CA SER A 56 6.54 14.62 -0.76
C SER A 56 6.59 15.85 0.16
N PHE A 57 5.56 16.07 0.98
CA PHE A 57 5.54 17.23 1.87
C PHE A 57 6.47 17.03 3.07
N GLU A 58 7.15 18.09 3.46
CA GLU A 58 7.98 18.12 4.65
C GLU A 58 7.15 18.56 5.87
N PHE A 59 7.39 17.92 7.02
CA PHE A 59 6.81 18.37 8.29
C PHE A 59 7.80 18.12 9.43
N GLU A 60 7.83 19.01 10.41
CA GLU A 60 8.61 18.81 11.62
C GLU A 60 7.83 17.90 12.58
N ARG A 61 8.42 16.75 12.91
CA ARG A 61 7.83 15.83 13.88
C ARG A 61 8.16 16.30 15.29
N HIS A 62 7.18 16.90 15.97
CA HIS A 62 7.27 17.19 17.40
C HIS A 62 6.87 15.95 18.21
N MET A 63 7.78 15.46 19.06
CA MET A 63 7.42 14.38 19.97
C MET A 63 6.43 14.87 21.02
N GLY A 64 5.33 14.14 21.13
CA GLY A 64 4.39 14.19 22.24
C GLY A 64 4.10 12.77 22.72
N ASN A 65 3.25 12.64 23.75
CA ASN A 65 2.58 11.37 23.97
C ASN A 65 1.52 11.13 22.87
N THR A 66 0.85 9.97 22.90
CA THR A 66 -0.19 9.61 21.91
C THR A 66 -1.29 10.66 21.76
N THR A 67 -1.49 11.54 22.76
CA THR A 67 -2.49 12.61 22.74
C THR A 67 -1.96 13.91 22.12
N LEU A 68 -0.66 14.19 22.23
CA LEU A 68 -0.03 15.45 21.83
C LEU A 68 0.67 15.35 20.47
N GLU A 69 1.11 14.15 20.08
CA GLU A 69 1.76 13.94 18.80
C GLU A 69 0.72 13.96 17.67
N VAL A 70 0.74 15.02 16.87
CA VAL A 70 -0.12 15.16 15.70
C VAL A 70 0.67 14.74 14.47
N MET A 71 0.27 13.62 13.87
CA MET A 71 0.74 13.22 12.56
C MET A 71 -0.11 13.90 11.49
N PRO A 72 0.49 14.42 10.40
CA PRO A 72 -0.26 14.93 9.27
C PRO A 72 -1.24 13.88 8.74
N ALA A 73 -2.48 14.30 8.50
CA ALA A 73 -3.47 13.47 7.85
C ALA A 73 -2.98 13.12 6.43
N ALA A 74 -3.04 11.84 6.09
CA ALA A 74 -2.74 11.32 4.76
C ALA A 74 -3.59 10.07 4.54
N LYS A 75 -3.99 9.83 3.29
CA LYS A 75 -4.79 8.66 2.90
C LYS A 75 -3.92 7.40 2.82
N SER A 76 -2.68 7.57 2.40
CA SER A 76 -1.62 6.57 2.28
C SER A 76 -0.42 6.98 3.12
N LYS A 77 0.41 6.02 3.51
CA LYS A 77 1.76 6.29 3.99
C LYS A 77 2.75 5.37 3.33
N TRP A 78 3.46 5.89 2.35
CA TRP A 78 4.58 5.19 1.73
C TRP A 78 5.70 4.99 2.75
N GLY A 79 6.16 3.74 2.88
CA GLY A 79 7.17 3.37 3.86
C GLY A 79 8.12 2.34 3.30
N THR A 80 9.41 2.65 3.27
CA THR A 80 10.49 1.68 3.04
C THR A 80 11.52 1.86 4.15
N TYR A 81 11.89 0.79 4.84
CA TYR A 81 12.82 0.86 5.95
C TYR A 81 13.88 -0.22 5.85
N MET A 82 15.11 0.13 6.25
CA MET A 82 16.20 -0.80 6.46
C MET A 82 16.75 -0.56 7.87
N PRO A 83 16.82 -1.58 8.75
CA PRO A 83 17.19 -1.39 10.15
C PRO A 83 18.56 -0.73 10.38
N VAL A 84 19.46 -0.84 9.41
CA VAL A 84 20.83 -0.28 9.47
C VAL A 84 20.94 1.16 8.98
N ILE A 85 19.88 1.70 8.35
CA ILE A 85 19.89 3.07 7.83
C ILE A 85 19.09 3.97 8.75
N GLY A 86 19.81 4.81 9.48
CA GLY A 86 19.24 5.85 10.32
C GLY A 86 19.87 7.20 10.06
N ALA A 87 19.20 8.26 10.51
CA ALA A 87 19.72 9.61 10.46
C ALA A 87 19.57 10.30 11.82
N ARG A 88 20.36 11.34 12.02
CA ARG A 88 20.27 12.18 13.20
C ARG A 88 19.08 13.13 13.05
N HIS A 89 18.12 13.04 13.95
CA HIS A 89 17.04 14.01 14.07
C HIS A 89 17.42 15.06 15.13
N PRO A 90 17.09 16.35 14.93
CA PRO A 90 17.40 17.42 15.87
C PRO A 90 16.99 17.10 17.32
N TYR A 91 15.80 16.52 17.52
CA TYR A 91 15.27 16.18 18.85
C TYR A 91 15.32 14.68 19.22
N LEU A 92 15.45 13.76 18.25
CA LEU A 92 15.30 12.30 18.51
C LEU A 92 16.62 11.54 18.64
N ARG A 93 17.76 12.25 18.62
CA ARG A 93 19.08 11.64 18.43
C ARG A 93 19.11 10.88 17.10
N THR A 94 19.15 9.55 17.10
CA THR A 94 19.20 8.73 15.88
C THR A 94 17.92 7.92 15.77
N GLY A 95 17.27 7.98 14.60
CA GLY A 95 16.09 7.17 14.30
C GLY A 95 16.17 6.54 12.92
N LEU A 96 15.35 5.52 12.68
CA LEU A 96 15.17 4.95 11.34
C LEU A 96 14.55 6.00 10.42
N VAL A 97 15.10 6.12 9.22
CA VAL A 97 14.57 7.00 8.19
C VAL A 97 13.67 6.24 7.24
N ASN A 98 12.62 6.91 6.78
CA ASN A 98 11.86 6.43 5.65
C ASN A 98 12.72 6.60 4.38
N LEU A 99 12.94 5.50 3.66
CA LEU A 99 13.68 5.47 2.40
C LEU A 99 12.74 5.71 1.22
N PRO A 100 13.28 6.03 0.02
CA PRO A 100 12.46 6.17 -1.17
C PRO A 100 11.54 4.98 -1.40
N TYR A 101 10.29 5.27 -1.73
CA TYR A 101 9.30 4.26 -2.07
C TYR A 101 9.48 3.84 -3.53
N TYR A 102 9.91 2.60 -3.75
CA TYR A 102 10.30 2.10 -5.06
C TYR A 102 9.20 1.29 -5.77
N LEU A 103 8.04 1.10 -5.13
CA LEU A 103 6.93 0.31 -5.64
C LEU A 103 5.82 1.18 -6.27
N GLY A 104 6.07 2.49 -6.41
CA GLY A 104 5.16 3.40 -7.08
C GLY A 104 4.97 3.00 -8.54
N LEU A 105 3.72 2.88 -8.97
CA LEU A 105 3.34 2.61 -10.36
C LEU A 105 2.30 3.65 -10.79
N ALA A 106 2.20 3.90 -12.09
CA ALA A 106 1.12 4.73 -12.63
C ALA A 106 0.51 3.99 -13.82
N ILE A 107 -0.77 3.62 -13.68
CA ILE A 107 -1.49 2.84 -14.68
C ILE A 107 -2.46 3.78 -15.38
N TYR A 108 -2.39 3.80 -16.71
CA TYR A 108 -3.25 4.62 -17.55
C TYR A 108 -4.03 3.76 -18.54
N ALA A 109 -5.28 4.12 -18.78
CA ALA A 109 -6.11 3.57 -19.84
C ALA A 109 -6.98 4.69 -20.40
N ASP A 110 -6.98 4.88 -21.72
CA ASP A 110 -7.74 5.94 -22.40
C ASP A 110 -7.51 7.36 -21.86
N GLY A 111 -6.28 7.64 -21.43
CA GLY A 111 -5.90 8.93 -20.83
C GLY A 111 -6.42 9.13 -19.39
N GLU A 112 -7.13 8.16 -18.83
CA GLU A 112 -7.50 8.12 -17.42
C GLU A 112 -6.39 7.45 -16.60
N LYS A 113 -6.01 8.06 -15.48
CA LYS A 113 -5.11 7.44 -14.50
C LYS A 113 -5.94 6.65 -13.50
N LEU A 114 -5.54 5.41 -13.22
CA LEU A 114 -6.14 4.61 -12.16
C LEU A 114 -5.93 5.30 -10.80
N ASP A 115 -7.00 5.42 -10.03
CA ASP A 115 -7.00 5.91 -8.65
C ASP A 115 -8.10 5.18 -7.89
N MET A 116 -7.76 4.54 -6.76
CA MET A 116 -8.72 3.69 -6.04
C MET A 116 -9.88 4.44 -5.38
N GLU A 117 -9.75 5.75 -5.20
CA GLU A 117 -10.81 6.60 -4.67
C GLU A 117 -11.65 7.22 -5.80
N LEU A 118 -11.01 7.62 -6.90
CA LEU A 118 -11.67 8.36 -7.98
C LEU A 118 -12.20 7.48 -9.12
N SER A 119 -11.63 6.31 -9.34
CA SER A 119 -12.03 5.39 -10.42
C SER A 119 -13.23 4.53 -10.02
N ARG A 120 -13.96 4.02 -11.03
CA ARG A 120 -15.04 3.05 -10.79
C ARG A 120 -14.46 1.66 -10.58
N ILE A 121 -14.36 1.24 -9.32
CA ILE A 121 -13.79 -0.05 -8.92
C ILE A 121 -14.88 -1.04 -8.51
N GLY A 122 -14.76 -2.29 -8.98
CA GLY A 122 -15.62 -3.40 -8.59
C GLY A 122 -14.83 -4.66 -8.27
N GLY A 123 -15.41 -5.57 -7.48
CA GLY A 123 -14.81 -6.87 -7.18
C GLY A 123 -13.43 -6.79 -6.50
N TYR A 124 -13.22 -5.76 -5.69
CA TYR A 124 -11.98 -5.59 -4.94
C TYR A 124 -11.77 -6.77 -3.98
N CYS A 125 -10.53 -7.27 -3.91
CA CYS A 125 -10.08 -8.15 -2.85
C CYS A 125 -8.57 -7.99 -2.69
N ARG A 126 -8.11 -7.86 -1.46
CA ARG A 126 -6.69 -7.84 -1.11
C ARG A 126 -6.44 -8.88 -0.05
N TRP A 127 -5.39 -9.68 -0.20
CA TRP A 127 -5.06 -10.69 0.79
C TRP A 127 -3.56 -10.93 0.89
N LEU A 128 -3.11 -11.19 2.11
CA LEU A 128 -1.76 -11.63 2.40
C LEU A 128 -1.78 -13.12 2.69
N ASP A 129 -1.13 -13.91 1.83
CA ASP A 129 -0.87 -15.32 2.08
C ASP A 129 0.35 -15.44 3.00
N LEU A 130 0.14 -15.92 4.22
CA LEU A 130 1.18 -16.08 5.23
C LEU A 130 2.10 -17.28 4.97
N LYS A 131 1.67 -18.28 4.19
CA LYS A 131 2.53 -19.44 3.86
C LYS A 131 3.64 -19.03 2.91
N THR A 132 3.35 -18.10 2.00
CA THR A 132 4.30 -17.66 0.95
C THR A 132 4.76 -16.22 1.13
N ALA A 133 4.33 -15.53 2.19
CA ALA A 133 4.57 -14.11 2.42
C ALA A 133 4.27 -13.24 1.17
N THR A 134 3.18 -13.57 0.47
CA THR A 134 2.82 -12.91 -0.80
C THR A 134 1.53 -12.12 -0.61
N LEU A 135 1.61 -10.84 -0.92
CA LEU A 135 0.48 -9.93 -0.95
C LEU A 135 -0.12 -9.89 -2.35
N TYR A 136 -1.41 -10.09 -2.42
CA TYR A 136 -2.18 -10.00 -3.64
C TYR A 136 -3.24 -8.91 -3.51
N ARG A 137 -3.58 -8.28 -4.62
CA ARG A 137 -4.70 -7.34 -4.72
C ARG A 137 -5.31 -7.45 -6.10
N THR A 138 -6.61 -7.65 -6.17
CA THR A 138 -7.35 -7.77 -7.42
C THR A 138 -8.56 -6.86 -7.41
N PHE A 139 -8.91 -6.34 -8.57
CA PHE A 139 -10.15 -5.59 -8.78
C PHE A 139 -10.43 -5.44 -10.28
N VAL A 140 -11.64 -4.99 -10.59
CA VAL A 140 -12.05 -4.55 -11.92
C VAL A 140 -12.13 -3.04 -11.92
N TRP A 141 -11.35 -2.40 -12.78
CA TRP A 141 -11.45 -0.98 -13.07
C TRP A 141 -12.32 -0.77 -14.30
N GLU A 142 -13.39 -0.01 -14.16
CA GLU A 142 -14.19 0.47 -15.29
C GLU A 142 -13.80 1.92 -15.61
N THR A 143 -13.23 2.13 -16.80
CA THR A 143 -12.84 3.47 -17.26
C THR A 143 -14.07 4.31 -17.57
N ARG A 144 -13.92 5.63 -17.62
CA ARG A 144 -14.99 6.58 -18.01
C ARG A 144 -15.55 6.33 -19.41
N GLN A 145 -14.76 5.69 -20.28
CA GLN A 145 -15.19 5.28 -21.62
C GLN A 145 -15.86 3.90 -21.64
N GLY A 146 -16.06 3.27 -20.48
CA GLY A 146 -16.78 1.99 -20.32
C GLY A 146 -15.93 0.74 -20.53
N LYS A 147 -14.60 0.84 -20.65
CA LYS A 147 -13.74 -0.35 -20.71
C LYS A 147 -13.62 -0.98 -19.33
N ARG A 148 -13.71 -2.30 -19.26
CA ARG A 148 -13.53 -3.06 -18.03
C ARG A 148 -12.17 -3.76 -18.05
N ILE A 149 -11.31 -3.40 -17.12
CA ILE A 149 -9.95 -3.88 -17.01
C ILE A 149 -9.82 -4.64 -15.70
N ASN A 150 -9.50 -5.92 -15.78
CA ASN A 150 -9.19 -6.74 -14.60
C ASN A 150 -7.71 -6.54 -14.26
N ILE A 151 -7.43 -6.18 -13.01
CA ILE A 151 -6.07 -5.92 -12.55
C ILE A 151 -5.77 -6.85 -11.38
N LEU A 152 -4.64 -7.57 -11.47
CA LEU A 152 -4.04 -8.31 -10.37
C LEU A 152 -2.65 -7.73 -10.08
N PHE A 153 -2.45 -7.32 -8.83
CA PHE A 153 -1.13 -7.14 -8.24
C PHE A 153 -0.74 -8.40 -7.47
N LYS A 154 0.51 -8.81 -7.64
CA LYS A 154 1.17 -9.84 -6.84
C LYS A 154 2.51 -9.28 -6.39
N ARG A 155 2.73 -9.20 -5.08
CA ARG A 155 3.92 -8.64 -4.47
C ARG A 155 4.47 -9.62 -3.43
N PHE A 156 5.76 -9.87 -3.49
CA PHE A 156 6.52 -10.61 -2.47
C PHE A 156 7.91 -10.01 -2.40
N MET A 157 8.60 -10.21 -1.27
CA MET A 157 10.02 -9.88 -1.17
C MET A 157 10.81 -11.18 -1.20
N ASN A 158 11.75 -11.27 -2.12
CA ASN A 158 12.68 -12.39 -2.13
C ASN A 158 13.68 -12.21 -0.99
N PRO A 159 13.87 -13.20 -0.10
CA PRO A 159 14.87 -13.15 0.96
C PRO A 159 16.31 -13.06 0.42
#